data_AF-A0AAN8DVR6-F1
#
_entry.id   AF-A0AAN8DVR6-F1
#
_cell.length_a   1.000
_cell.length_b   1.000
_cell.length_c   1.000
_cell.angle_alpha   90.00
_cell.angle_beta   90.00
_cell.angle_gamma   90.00
#
_symmetry.space_group_name_H-M   'P 1'
#
loop_
_entity.id
_entity.type
_entity.pdbx_description
1 polymer ?
#
loop_
_entity_poly.entity_id
_entity_poly.type
_entity_poly.pdbx_seq_one_letter_code
_entity_poly.pdbx_strand_id
1 'polypeptide(L)'
;MKTDLSKADNITADMFTNIYLKNYNQIFESLGQTAEDVAEHTLKTITMENPPFRHPTNTLYTPMAILTRPYADPIGDLPIDTFYKMVFEHEKVFNASLNFLKLLRWRSRKSFAMETDKSN
;
A
#
# COMPACT_ATOMS: atom_id res chain seq x y z
N MET A 1 -0.67 21.61 -8.19
CA MET A 1 0.11 21.03 -9.30
C MET A 1 -0.68 21.26 -10.58
N LYS A 2 -0.14 21.94 -11.59
CA LYS A 2 -0.79 22.06 -12.91
C LYS A 2 -0.32 20.88 -13.75
N THR A 3 -1.20 19.90 -13.95
CA THR A 3 -0.91 18.73 -14.79
C THR A 3 -1.42 19.02 -16.19
N ASP A 4 -0.56 18.90 -17.19
CA ASP A 4 -0.97 18.96 -18.59
C ASP A 4 -1.66 17.64 -18.98
N LEU A 5 -2.95 17.72 -19.27
CA LEU A 5 -3.80 16.58 -19.65
C LEU A 5 -4.29 16.69 -21.10
N SER A 6 -3.70 17.57 -21.93
CA SER A 6 -4.17 17.85 -23.29
C SER A 6 -4.11 16.65 -24.25
N LYS A 7 -3.42 15.57 -23.86
CA LYS A 7 -3.27 14.32 -24.62
C LYS A 7 -4.19 13.19 -24.15
N ALA A 8 -4.90 13.38 -23.04
CA ALA A 8 -5.84 12.41 -22.51
C ALA A 8 -7.27 12.73 -22.98
N ASP A 9 -8.10 11.71 -23.13
CA ASP A 9 -9.53 11.94 -23.28
C ASP A 9 -10.12 12.52 -21.98
N ASN A 10 -11.28 13.18 -22.10
CA ASN A 10 -11.90 13.89 -20.99
C ASN A 10 -12.24 12.96 -19.80
N ILE A 11 -12.55 11.68 -20.04
CA ILE A 11 -12.93 10.73 -19.00
C ILE A 11 -11.68 10.32 -18.22
N THR A 12 -10.59 9.99 -18.91
CA THR A 12 -9.31 9.65 -18.26
C THR A 12 -8.73 10.84 -17.51
N ALA A 13 -8.83 12.05 -18.07
CA ALA A 13 -8.39 13.28 -17.41
C ALA A 13 -9.17 13.55 -16.12
N ASP A 14 -10.48 13.32 -16.14
CA ASP A 14 -11.36 13.46 -14.98
C ASP A 14 -11.02 12.42 -13.89
N MET A 15 -10.90 11.15 -14.27
CA MET A 15 -10.49 10.06 -13.37
C MET A 15 -9.14 10.35 -12.70
N PHE A 16 -8.15 10.79 -13.47
CA PHE A 16 -6.83 11.09 -12.92
C PHE A 16 -6.88 12.26 -11.92
N THR A 17 -7.64 13.30 -12.22
CA THR A 17 -7.66 14.53 -11.40
C THR A 17 -8.53 14.37 -10.16
N ASN A 18 -9.74 13.83 -10.32
CA ASN A 18 -10.75 13.81 -9.26
C ASN A 18 -10.69 12.56 -8.39
N ILE A 19 -10.13 11.47 -8.91
CA ILE A 19 -10.04 10.19 -8.18
C ILE A 19 -8.60 9.93 -7.75
N TYR A 20 -7.65 9.85 -8.68
CA TYR A 20 -6.26 9.52 -8.35
C TYR A 20 -5.55 10.64 -7.59
N LEU A 21 -5.49 11.86 -8.15
CA LEU A 21 -4.81 13.02 -7.53
C LEU A 21 -5.50 13.54 -6.27
N LYS A 22 -6.78 13.22 -6.07
CA LYS A 22 -7.45 13.56 -4.81
C LYS A 22 -7.02 12.61 -3.69
N ASN A 23 -6.89 11.33 -4.00
CA ASN A 23 -6.64 10.28 -3.00
C ASN A 23 -5.15 9.91 -2.82
N TYR A 24 -4.25 10.33 -3.72
CA TYR A 24 -2.84 9.91 -3.66
C TYR A 24 -2.18 10.24 -2.31
N ASN A 25 -2.36 11.44 -1.77
CA ASN A 25 -1.76 11.84 -0.50
C ASN A 25 -2.16 10.87 0.63
N GLN A 26 -3.44 10.54 0.72
CA GLN A 26 -3.95 9.65 1.74
C GLN A 26 -3.42 8.21 1.57
N ILE A 27 -3.29 7.75 0.33
CA ILE A 27 -2.70 6.43 0.02
C ILE A 27 -1.23 6.39 0.46
N PHE A 28 -0.43 7.37 0.04
CA PHE A 28 1.00 7.44 0.38
C PHE A 28 1.23 7.60 1.89
N GLU A 29 0.40 8.36 2.60
CA GLU A 29 0.52 8.46 4.07
C GLU A 29 0.14 7.16 4.81
N SER A 30 -0.80 6.39 4.26
CA SER A 30 -1.31 5.17 4.89
C SER A 30 -0.39 3.98 4.63
N LEU A 31 0.03 3.82 3.37
CA LEU A 31 0.77 2.66 2.88
C LEU A 31 2.26 2.95 2.68
N GLY A 32 2.68 4.22 2.73
CA GLY A 32 4.08 4.60 2.55
C GLY A 32 4.99 4.08 3.65
N GLN A 33 6.22 3.77 3.25
CA GLN A 33 7.32 3.35 4.13
C GLN A 33 8.34 4.47 4.25
N THR A 34 9.06 4.50 5.36
CA THR A 34 10.21 5.40 5.50
C THR A 34 11.43 4.81 4.78
N ALA A 35 12.44 5.65 4.49
CA ALA A 35 13.66 5.18 3.85
C ALA A 35 14.43 4.21 4.78
N GLU A 36 14.35 4.46 6.08
CA GLU A 36 14.93 3.65 7.15
C GLU A 36 14.31 2.24 7.18
N ASP A 37 12.98 2.14 7.11
CA ASP A 37 12.29 0.84 7.06
C ASP A 37 12.79 0.02 5.85
N VAL A 38 12.90 0.64 4.67
CA VAL A 38 13.37 -0.04 3.44
C VAL A 38 14.84 -0.46 3.57
N ALA A 39 15.67 0.36 4.20
CA ALA A 39 17.08 0.04 4.45
C ALA A 39 17.22 -1.16 5.40
N GLU A 40 16.42 -1.25 6.47
CA GLU A 40 16.41 -2.39 7.39
C GLU A 40 16.02 -3.69 6.67
N HIS A 41 14.96 -3.66 5.86
CA HIS A 41 14.54 -4.80 5.05
C HIS A 41 15.66 -5.26 4.10
N THR A 42 16.38 -4.31 3.51
CA THR A 42 17.50 -4.57 2.59
C THR A 42 18.68 -5.22 3.32
N LEU A 43 19.07 -4.65 4.46
CA LEU A 43 20.15 -5.21 5.29
C LEU A 43 19.82 -6.65 5.68
N LYS A 44 18.60 -6.88 6.14
CA LYS A 44 18.13 -8.22 6.54
C LYS A 44 18.21 -9.23 5.39
N THR A 45 17.90 -8.83 4.16
CA THR A 45 18.03 -9.71 2.99
C THR A 45 19.49 -10.01 2.64
N ILE A 46 20.38 -9.03 2.72
CA ILE A 46 21.80 -9.20 2.37
C ILE A 46 22.53 -10.07 3.41
N THR A 47 22.15 -10.00 4.68
CA THR A 47 22.76 -10.78 5.76
C THR A 47 22.15 -12.18 5.95
N MET A 48 21.13 -12.57 5.18
CA MET A 48 20.54 -13.90 5.27
C MET A 48 21.45 -14.96 4.62
N GLU A 49 21.66 -16.08 5.31
CA GLU A 49 22.41 -17.21 4.76
C GLU A 49 21.74 -17.83 3.52
N ASN A 50 20.40 -17.85 3.50
CA ASN A 50 19.60 -18.34 2.38
C ASN A 50 18.43 -17.38 2.10
N PRO A 51 18.66 -16.30 1.32
CA PRO A 51 17.63 -15.31 1.06
C PRO A 51 16.56 -15.86 0.11
N PRO A 52 15.27 -15.51 0.32
CA PRO A 52 14.20 -15.87 -0.61
C PRO A 52 14.33 -15.08 -1.91
N PHE A 53 13.81 -15.63 -3.02
CA PHE A 53 13.83 -14.97 -4.34
C PHE A 53 13.11 -13.61 -4.35
N ARG A 54 12.10 -13.42 -3.49
CA ARG A 54 11.42 -12.13 -3.31
C ARG A 54 11.21 -11.86 -1.82
N HIS A 55 11.65 -10.69 -1.38
CA HIS A 55 11.43 -10.18 -0.02
C HIS A 55 10.50 -8.96 -0.07
N PRO A 56 9.24 -9.07 0.39
CA PRO A 56 8.34 -7.93 0.42
C PRO A 56 8.78 -6.94 1.50
N THR A 57 9.02 -5.68 1.10
CA THR A 57 9.35 -4.60 2.03
C THR A 57 8.10 -4.11 2.76
N ASN A 58 6.96 -4.04 2.08
CA ASN A 58 5.72 -3.52 2.64
C ASN A 58 4.74 -4.63 3.02
N THR A 59 4.68 -4.96 4.31
CA THR A 59 3.76 -5.99 4.82
C THR A 59 2.29 -5.57 4.72
N LEU A 60 1.98 -4.27 4.65
CA LEU A 60 0.61 -3.76 4.50
C LEU A 60 0.04 -4.02 3.10
N TYR A 61 0.91 -4.22 2.12
CA TYR A 61 0.52 -4.58 0.76
C TYR A 61 0.36 -6.11 0.58
N THR A 62 0.80 -6.91 1.55
CA THR A 62 0.72 -8.38 1.49
C THR A 62 -0.71 -8.89 1.25
N PRO A 63 -1.78 -8.38 1.91
CA PRO A 63 -3.14 -8.80 1.61
C PRO A 63 -3.53 -8.58 0.15
N MET A 64 -3.07 -7.49 -0.46
CA MET A 64 -3.32 -7.20 -1.87
C MET A 64 -2.52 -8.13 -2.79
N ALA A 65 -1.26 -8.39 -2.45
CA ALA A 65 -0.43 -9.36 -3.16
C ALA A 65 -1.01 -10.79 -3.06
N ILE A 66 -1.69 -11.13 -1.97
CA ILE A 66 -2.41 -12.41 -1.81
C ILE A 66 -3.57 -12.51 -2.81
N LEU A 67 -4.35 -11.44 -3.00
CA LEU A 67 -5.43 -11.42 -4.01
C LEU A 67 -4.90 -11.60 -5.44
N THR A 68 -3.64 -11.22 -5.69
CA THR A 68 -2.98 -11.42 -7.01
C THR A 68 -2.36 -12.80 -7.18
N ARG A 69 -2.40 -13.68 -6.17
CA ARG A 69 -1.77 -14.99 -6.28
C ARG A 69 -2.69 -16.01 -6.93
N PRO A 70 -2.12 -16.97 -7.69
CA PRO A 70 -2.88 -17.94 -8.48
C PRO A 70 -3.77 -18.88 -7.65
N TYR A 71 -3.55 -19.00 -6.33
CA TYR A 71 -4.45 -19.75 -5.46
C TYR A 71 -5.73 -18.98 -5.09
N ALA A 72 -5.66 -17.65 -5.06
CA ALA A 72 -6.79 -16.78 -4.74
C ALA A 72 -7.54 -16.39 -6.00
N ASP A 73 -6.83 -16.33 -7.12
CA ASP A 73 -7.39 -15.97 -8.41
C ASP A 73 -6.67 -16.69 -9.57
N PRO A 74 -7.27 -17.77 -10.11
CA PRO A 74 -6.74 -18.48 -11.27
C PRO A 74 -6.80 -17.68 -12.58
N ILE A 75 -7.65 -16.65 -12.65
CA ILE A 75 -7.96 -15.88 -13.87
C ILE A 75 -7.17 -14.56 -13.90
N GLY A 76 -6.93 -13.96 -12.73
CA GLY A 76 -6.18 -12.71 -12.57
C GLY A 76 -7.04 -11.45 -12.58
N ASP A 77 -8.36 -11.60 -12.69
CA ASP A 77 -9.33 -10.50 -12.75
C ASP A 77 -9.79 -10.00 -11.37
N LEU A 78 -9.76 -10.86 -10.35
CA LEU A 78 -10.17 -10.53 -8.98
C LEU A 78 -9.38 -9.37 -8.36
N PRO A 79 -8.04 -9.29 -8.45
CA PRO A 79 -7.33 -8.15 -7.91
C PRO A 79 -7.70 -6.88 -8.68
N ILE A 80 -7.81 -6.94 -10.01
CA ILE A 80 -8.11 -5.78 -10.85
C ILE A 80 -9.50 -5.22 -10.51
N ASP A 81 -10.52 -6.09 -10.47
CA ASP A 81 -11.89 -5.72 -10.11
C ASP A 81 -11.98 -5.17 -8.68
N THR A 82 -11.28 -5.81 -7.73
CA THR A 82 -11.26 -5.37 -6.33
C THR A 82 -10.59 -4.00 -6.20
N PHE A 83 -9.45 -3.78 -6.85
CA PHE A 83 -8.76 -2.48 -6.87
C PHE A 83 -9.62 -1.41 -7.53
N TYR A 84 -10.22 -1.72 -8.67
CA TYR A 84 -11.09 -0.80 -9.38
C TYR A 84 -12.27 -0.37 -8.51
N LYS A 85 -12.99 -1.32 -7.91
CA LYS A 85 -14.13 -1.03 -7.03
C LYS A 85 -13.73 -0.23 -5.80
N MET A 86 -12.59 -0.53 -5.17
CA MET A 86 -12.13 0.23 -4.01
C MET A 86 -11.74 1.67 -4.36
N VAL A 87 -11.04 1.88 -5.47
CA VAL A 87 -10.52 3.20 -5.83
C VAL A 87 -11.59 4.06 -6.51
N PHE A 88 -12.44 3.49 -7.37
CA PHE A 88 -13.35 4.22 -8.24
C PHE A 88 -14.82 4.19 -7.78
N GLU A 89 -15.31 3.08 -7.22
CA GLU A 89 -16.74 2.94 -6.86
C GLU A 89 -17.03 3.18 -5.37
N HIS A 90 -16.07 2.87 -4.50
CA HIS A 90 -16.28 2.85 -3.05
C HIS A 90 -15.26 3.71 -2.28
N GLU A 91 -15.06 4.96 -2.72
CA GLU A 91 -14.15 5.94 -2.10
C GLU A 91 -14.30 6.01 -0.56
N LYS A 92 -15.53 5.96 -0.04
CA LYS A 92 -15.80 6.00 1.41
C LYS A 92 -15.30 4.75 2.14
N VAL A 93 -15.49 3.57 1.55
CA VAL A 93 -15.04 2.30 2.13
C VAL A 93 -13.52 2.23 2.08
N PHE A 94 -12.93 2.69 0.99
CA PHE A 94 -11.49 2.80 0.84
C PHE A 94 -10.86 3.77 1.84
N ASN A 95 -11.46 4.94 2.04
CA ASN A 95 -10.97 5.88 3.05
C ASN A 95 -11.13 5.34 4.48
N ALA A 96 -12.20 4.60 4.77
CA ALA A 96 -12.37 3.93 6.05
C ALA A 96 -11.31 2.83 6.28
N SER A 97 -11.01 2.02 5.26
CA SER A 97 -9.99 0.96 5.34
C SER A 97 -8.58 1.54 5.50
N LEU A 98 -8.25 2.62 4.79
CA LEU A 98 -6.98 3.32 4.95
C LEU A 98 -6.81 3.90 6.37
N ASN A 99 -7.87 4.49 6.93
CA ASN A 99 -7.83 5.00 8.31
C ASN A 99 -7.67 3.86 9.33
N PHE A 100 -8.31 2.72 9.09
CA PHE A 100 -8.11 1.52 9.91
C PHE A 100 -6.66 1.00 9.83
N LEU A 101 -6.07 0.96 8.63
CA LEU A 101 -4.66 0.60 8.44
C LEU A 101 -3.71 1.59 9.13
N LYS A 102 -3.99 2.90 9.06
CA LYS A 102 -3.24 3.94 9.79
C LYS A 102 -3.28 3.68 11.31
N LEU A 103 -4.44 3.32 11.86
CA LEU A 103 -4.60 2.99 13.28
C LEU A 103 -3.83 1.72 13.68
N LEU A 104 -3.92 0.65 12.87
CA LEU A 104 -3.15 -0.58 13.11
C LEU A 104 -1.64 -0.33 13.06
N ARG A 105 -1.17 0.46 12.09
CA ARG A 105 0.25 0.83 11.96
C ARG A 105 0.72 1.68 13.15
N TRP A 106 -0.10 2.62 13.62
CA TRP A 106 0.21 3.40 14.82
C TRP A 106 0.29 2.50 16.06
N ARG A 107 -0.66 1.58 16.24
CA ARG A 107 -0.67 0.63 17.37
C ARG A 107 0.54 -0.30 17.36
N SER A 108 0.92 -0.82 16.18
CA SER A 108 2.11 -1.69 16.01
C SER A 108 3.41 -0.96 16.34
N ARG A 109 3.58 0.28 15.85
CA ARG A 109 4.76 1.10 16.19
C ARG A 109 4.82 1.44 17.68
N LYS A 110 3.67 1.71 18.30
CA LYS A 110 3.59 1.97 19.75
C LYS A 110 3.93 0.73 20.58
N SER A 111 3.50 -0.47 20.18
CA SER A 111 3.89 -1.71 20.88
C SER A 111 5.38 -1.99 20.76
N PHE A 112 5.98 -1.79 19.58
CA PHE A 112 7.43 -1.93 19.38
C PHE A 112 8.26 -0.93 20.23
N ALA A 113 7.81 0.32 20.32
CA ALA A 113 8.44 1.32 21.18
C ALA A 113 8.36 0.95 22.68
N MET A 114 7.26 0.33 23.12
CA MET A 114 7.09 -0.10 24.51
C MET A 114 7.89 -1.37 24.86
N GLU A 115 8.21 -2.22 23.89
CA GLU A 115 9.08 -3.39 24.10
C GLU A 115 10.56 -2.99 24.23
N THR A 116 11.01 -2.02 23.44
CA THR A 116 12.38 -1.48 23.49
C THR A 116 12.67 -0.70 24.77
N ASP A 117 11.68 -0.01 25.34
CA ASP A 117 11.80 0.67 26.65
C ASP A 117 11.85 -0.30 27.85
N LYS A 118 11.36 -1.54 27.70
CA LYS A 118 11.38 -2.56 28.77
C LYS A 118 12.64 -3.42 28.79
N SER A 119 13.42 -3.42 27.71
CA SER A 119 14.65 -4.20 27.60
C SER A 119 15.92 -3.43 27.95
N ASN A 120 15.80 -2.20 28.46
CA ASN A 120 16.88 -1.36 28.98
C ASN A 120 16.82 -1.27 30.51
#